data_AF-A0AAU7IXY4-F1
#
_entry.id   AF-A0AAU7IXY4-F1
#
_cell.length_a   1.000
_cell.length_b   1.000
_cell.length_c   1.000
_cell.angle_alpha   90.00
_cell.angle_beta   90.00
_cell.angle_gamma   90.00
#
_symmetry.space_group_name_H-M   'P 1'
#
loop_
_entity.id
_entity.type
_entity.pdbx_description
1 polymer ?
#
loop_
_entity_poly.entity_id
_entity_poly.type
_entity_poly.pdbx_seq_one_letter_code
_entity_poly.pdbx_strand_id
1 'polypeptide(L)'
;MLPHRLKAARLKAGLSQQKLGILAGIDEATASARMNQYEKSIHTPDFALACKLAEVLNIPACYFYTVEDDLAEIIFHYYKK
;
A
#
# COMPACT_ATOMS: atom_id res chain seq x y z
N MET A 1 -5.78 -7.04 -3.82
CA MET A 1 -5.06 -5.76 -3.95
C MET A 1 -4.20 -5.80 -5.20
N LEU A 2 -4.09 -4.69 -5.93
CA LEU A 2 -3.24 -4.50 -7.10
C LEU A 2 -1.80 -4.14 -6.67
N PRO A 3 -0.80 -4.99 -6.94
CA PRO A 3 0.55 -4.78 -6.40
C PRO A 3 1.27 -3.53 -6.91
N HIS A 4 1.00 -3.13 -8.15
CA HIS A 4 1.55 -1.90 -8.71
C HIS A 4 1.02 -0.64 -7.99
N ARG A 5 -0.24 -0.66 -7.51
CA ARG A 5 -0.82 0.44 -6.71
C ARG A 5 -0.12 0.56 -5.35
N LEU A 6 0.07 -0.55 -4.64
CA LEU A 6 0.80 -0.55 -3.37
C LEU A 6 2.22 0.02 -3.55
N LYS A 7 2.95 -0.47 -4.56
CA LYS A 7 4.31 -0.01 -4.86
C LYS A 7 4.35 1.47 -5.21
N ALA A 8 3.43 1.95 -6.06
CA ALA A 8 3.34 3.34 -6.46
C ALA A 8 3.09 4.26 -5.26
N ALA A 9 2.08 3.94 -4.43
CA ALA A 9 1.77 4.72 -3.23
C ALA A 9 2.96 4.74 -2.25
N ARG A 10 3.60 3.59 -2.01
CA ARG A 10 4.79 3.51 -1.14
C ARG A 10 5.92 4.40 -1.63
N LEU A 11 6.22 4.36 -2.93
CA LEU A 11 7.28 5.17 -3.53
C LEU A 11 6.94 6.66 -3.47
N LYS A 12 5.68 7.05 -3.74
CA LYS A 12 5.21 8.44 -3.58
C LYS A 12 5.29 8.93 -2.13
N ALA A 13 5.22 8.02 -1.15
CA ALA A 13 5.40 8.32 0.28
C ALA A 13 6.89 8.28 0.74
N GLY A 14 7.83 7.91 -0.13
CA GLY A 14 9.25 7.83 0.20
C GLY A 14 9.62 6.71 1.19
N LEU A 15 8.77 5.69 1.34
CA LEU A 15 8.97 4.63 2.33
C LEU A 15 9.68 3.41 1.73
N SER A 16 10.56 2.78 2.51
CA SER A 16 11.03 1.42 2.22
C SER A 16 9.92 0.40 2.48
N GLN A 17 10.03 -0.79 1.89
CA GLN A 17 9.10 -1.90 2.14
C GLN A 17 9.04 -2.24 3.64
N GLN A 18 10.20 -2.41 4.26
CA GLN A 18 10.30 -2.67 5.70
C GLN A 18 9.62 -1.57 6.52
N LYS A 19 9.90 -0.29 6.23
CA LYS A 19 9.35 0.82 7.01
C LYS A 19 7.83 0.89 6.90
N LEU A 20 7.27 0.70 5.70
CA LEU A 20 5.82 0.65 5.51
C LEU A 20 5.19 -0.52 6.28
N GLY A 21 5.80 -1.72 6.22
CA GLY A 21 5.31 -2.88 6.94
C GLY A 21 5.27 -2.66 8.45
N ILE A 22 6.36 -2.13 9.04
CA ILE A 22 6.44 -1.82 10.46
C ILE A 22 5.37 -0.80 10.87
N LEU A 23 5.22 0.29 10.10
CA LEU A 23 4.22 1.32 10.39
C LEU A 23 2.78 0.78 10.30
N ALA A 24 2.53 -0.21 9.44
CA ALA A 24 1.24 -0.90 9.32
C ALA A 24 1.03 -2.00 10.39
N GLY A 25 1.95 -2.14 11.35
CA GLY A 25 1.88 -3.09 12.45
C GLY A 25 2.32 -4.52 12.10
N ILE A 26 3.11 -4.70 11.03
CA ILE A 26 3.79 -5.98 10.77
C ILE A 26 5.05 -6.05 11.63
N ASP A 27 5.29 -7.22 12.22
CA ASP A 27 6.51 -7.51 12.96
C ASP A 27 7.78 -7.18 12.16
N GLU A 28 8.73 -6.48 12.80
CA GLU A 28 9.93 -5.95 12.16
C GLU A 28 10.77 -7.02 11.45
N ALA A 29 10.88 -8.22 12.04
CA ALA A 29 11.68 -9.31 11.47
C ALA A 29 11.09 -9.84 10.15
N THR A 30 9.79 -9.63 9.92
CA THR A 30 9.07 -10.15 8.72
C THR A 30 8.56 -9.06 7.79
N ALA A 31 8.59 -7.79 8.20
CA ALA A 31 8.01 -6.66 7.48
C ALA A 31 8.51 -6.54 6.03
N SER A 32 9.83 -6.59 5.82
CA SER A 32 10.40 -6.49 4.47
C SER A 32 9.94 -7.62 3.55
N ALA A 33 10.01 -8.87 4.03
CA ALA A 33 9.65 -10.06 3.26
C ALA A 33 8.17 -10.06 2.87
N ARG A 34 7.26 -9.77 3.82
CA ARG A 34 5.81 -9.71 3.57
C ARG A 34 5.44 -8.61 2.58
N MET A 35 6.00 -7.42 2.75
CA MET A 35 5.74 -6.30 1.83
C MET A 35 6.24 -6.59 0.41
N ASN A 36 7.41 -7.22 0.26
CA ASN A 36 7.90 -7.69 -1.03
C ASN A 36 6.98 -8.75 -1.67
N GLN A 37 6.43 -9.69 -0.90
CA GLN A 37 5.46 -10.67 -1.40
C GLN A 37 4.18 -10.01 -1.91
N TYR A 38 3.69 -8.98 -1.21
CA TYR A 38 2.51 -8.22 -1.64
C TYR A 38 2.77 -7.42 -2.92
N GLU A 39 3.94 -6.77 -3.04
CA GLU A 39 4.31 -6.00 -4.25
C GLU A 39 4.62 -6.89 -5.47
N LYS A 40 4.84 -8.19 -5.28
CA LYS A 40 5.09 -9.19 -6.34
C LYS A 40 3.88 -10.07 -6.67
N SER A 41 2.70 -9.77 -6.13
CA SER A 41 1.49 -10.58 -6.31
C SER A 41 1.60 -12.02 -5.76
N ILE A 42 2.57 -12.33 -4.90
CA ILE A 42 2.74 -13.69 -4.35
C ILE A 42 1.66 -13.96 -3.30
N HIS A 43 1.40 -12.96 -2.46
CA HIS A 43 0.33 -12.98 -1.47
C HIS A 43 -0.48 -11.69 -1.56
N THR A 44 -1.72 -11.76 -1.09
CA THR A 44 -2.59 -10.58 -0.94
C THR A 44 -2.78 -10.33 0.55
N PRO A 45 -2.55 -9.10 1.06
CA PRO A 45 -2.93 -8.78 2.42
C PRO A 45 -4.44 -8.91 2.58
N ASP A 46 -4.90 -9.28 3.78
CA ASP A 46 -6.31 -9.17 4.09
C ASP A 46 -6.77 -7.69 4.04
N PHE A 47 -8.09 -7.50 4.05
CA PHE A 47 -8.64 -6.15 3.93
C PHE A 47 -8.28 -5.26 5.12
N ALA A 48 -8.18 -5.82 6.33
CA ALA A 48 -7.81 -5.05 7.53
C ALA A 48 -6.39 -4.49 7.42
N LEU A 49 -5.43 -5.29 6.96
CA LEU A 49 -4.07 -4.85 6.69
C LEU A 49 -4.02 -3.87 5.52
N ALA A 50 -4.84 -4.06 4.48
CA ALA A 50 -4.96 -3.07 3.40
C ALA A 50 -5.42 -1.70 3.93
N CYS A 51 -6.38 -1.64 4.85
CA CYS A 51 -6.79 -0.39 5.48
C CYS A 51 -5.63 0.26 6.27
N LYS A 52 -4.89 -0.52 7.08
CA LYS A 52 -3.72 0.00 7.81
C LYS A 52 -2.64 0.55 6.88
N LEU A 53 -2.37 -0.12 5.77
CA LEU A 53 -1.43 0.37 4.75
C LEU A 53 -1.92 1.69 4.14
N ALA A 54 -3.22 1.82 3.88
CA ALA A 54 -3.81 3.03 3.33
C ALA A 54 -3.71 4.21 4.30
N GLU A 55 -3.96 3.97 5.59
CA GLU A 55 -3.80 4.96 6.67
C GLU A 55 -2.35 5.48 6.73
N VAL A 56 -1.36 4.57 6.74
CA VAL A 56 0.07 4.94 6.76
C VAL A 56 0.48 5.74 5.52
N LEU A 57 -0.06 5.37 4.36
CA LEU A 57 0.25 6.04 3.09
C LEU A 57 -0.58 7.31 2.85
N ASN A 58 -1.50 7.64 3.77
CA ASN A 58 -2.43 8.76 3.66
C ASN A 58 -3.17 8.77 2.32
N ILE A 59 -3.83 7.65 1.99
CA ILE A 59 -4.66 7.46 0.78
C ILE A 59 -5.92 6.66 1.14
N PRO A 60 -6.98 6.68 0.30
CA PRO A 60 -8.13 5.82 0.48
C PRO A 60 -7.77 4.36 0.17
N ALA A 61 -8.27 3.41 0.96
CA ALA A 61 -8.02 1.98 0.74
C ALA A 61 -8.50 1.47 -0.63
N CYS A 62 -9.51 2.13 -1.23
CA CYS A 62 -9.99 1.78 -2.57
C CYS A 62 -8.92 2.00 -3.66
N TYR A 63 -7.95 2.91 -3.46
CA TYR A 63 -6.83 3.12 -4.39
C TYR A 63 -6.08 1.82 -4.72
N PHE A 64 -5.95 0.93 -3.74
CA PHE A 64 -5.28 -0.37 -3.91
C PHE A 64 -6.02 -1.34 -4.83
N TYR A 65 -7.26 -1.05 -5.20
CA TYR A 65 -8.14 -1.91 -6.00
C TYR A 65 -8.64 -1.21 -7.27
N THR A 66 -8.29 0.07 -7.47
CA THR A 66 -8.65 0.84 -8.67
C THR A 66 -7.82 0.40 -9.87
N VAL A 67 -8.49 -0.15 -10.88
CA VAL A 67 -7.83 -0.68 -12.09
C VAL A 67 -7.43 0.47 -13.01
N GLU A 68 -8.29 1.45 -13.17
CA GLU A 68 -8.14 2.57 -14.09
C GLU A 68 -7.11 3.57 -13.54
N ASP A 69 -6.10 3.89 -14.35
CA ASP A 69 -4.98 4.75 -13.93
C ASP A 69 -5.42 6.20 -13.65
N ASP A 70 -6.29 6.73 -14.50
CA ASP A 70 -6.88 8.06 -14.35
C ASP A 70 -7.72 8.19 -13.08
N LEU A 71 -8.57 7.20 -12.79
CA LEU A 71 -9.36 7.16 -11.56
C LEU A 71 -8.47 7.00 -10.34
N ALA A 72 -7.41 6.17 -10.41
CA ALA A 72 -6.48 5.99 -9.30
C ALA A 72 -5.75 7.30 -8.97
N GLU A 73 -5.33 8.07 -9.97
CA GLU A 73 -4.74 9.39 -9.77
C GLU A 73 -5.75 10.37 -9.15
N ILE A 74 -7.01 10.39 -9.59
CA ILE A 74 -8.06 11.22 -8.96
C ILE A 74 -8.23 10.86 -7.47
N ILE A 75 -8.35 9.57 -7.17
CA ILE A 75 -8.51 9.06 -5.79
C ILE A 75 -7.30 9.44 -4.92
N PHE A 76 -6.08 9.34 -5.47
CA PHE A 76 -4.86 9.69 -4.76
C PHE A 76 -4.83 11.17 -4.36
N HIS A 77 -5.26 12.07 -5.24
CA HIS A 77 -5.29 13.51 -4.98
C HIS A 77 -6.48 13.96 -4.12
N TYR A 78 -7.62 13.25 -4.18
CA TYR A 78 -8.79 13.56 -3.36
C TYR A 78 -8.50 13.53 -1.84
N TYR A 79 -7.65 12.61 -1.41
CA TYR A 79 -7.41 12.33 0.01
C TYR A 79 -6.19 13.06 0.58
N LYS A 80 -5.22 13.42 -0.26
CA LYS A 80 -4.13 14.32 0.13
C LYS A 80 -4.67 15.74 0.24
N LYS A 81 -5.02 16.15 1.47
CA LYS A 81 -5.13 17.57 1.82
C LYS A 81 -3.77 18.26 1.78
#